data_AF-A0A7X2IYV7-F1
#
_entry.id   AF-A0A7X2IYV7-F1
#
_cell.length_a   1.000
_cell.length_b   1.000
_cell.length_c   1.000
_cell.angle_alpha   90.00
_cell.angle_beta   90.00
_cell.angle_gamma   90.00
#
_symmetry.space_group_name_H-M   'P 1'
#
loop_
_entity.id
_entity.type
_entity.pdbx_description
1 polymer ?
#
loop_
_entity_poly.entity_id
_entity_poly.type
_entity_poly.pdbx_seq_one_letter_code
_entity_poly.pdbx_strand_id
1 'polypeptide(L)' 'MVLQRNEQKQRTYKHWTTLEDKRLIQLRESGMRYRQIAEKLKRTPLSVEKRYRKITNPNYMMD' A
#
# COMPACT_ATOMS: atom_id res chain seq x y z
N MET A 1 21.97 4.39 31.15
CA MET A 1 22.27 4.02 29.74
C MET A 1 20.95 3.68 29.06
N VAL A 2 20.63 4.36 27.96
CA VAL A 2 19.33 4.23 27.27
C VAL A 2 19.38 3.02 26.35
N LEU A 3 18.62 1.97 26.65
CA LEU A 3 18.45 0.82 25.76
C LEU A 3 17.47 1.19 24.64
N GLN A 4 17.99 1.38 23.42
CA GLN A 4 17.19 1.53 22.21
C GLN A 4 16.28 0.31 22.04
N ARG A 5 14.96 0.50 22.08
CA ARG A 5 14.00 -0.54 21.71
C ARG A 5 14.10 -0.80 20.22
N ASN A 6 14.69 -1.93 19.87
CA ASN A 6 14.68 -2.48 18.53
C ASN A 6 13.26 -3.03 18.28
N GLU A 7 12.32 -2.16 17.88
CA GLU A 7 10.97 -2.57 17.48
C GLU A 7 11.04 -3.33 16.16
N GLN A 8 11.27 -4.63 16.24
CA GLN A 8 11.04 -5.54 15.12
C GLN A 8 9.53 -5.54 14.83
N LYS A 9 9.08 -4.55 14.04
CA LYS A 9 7.70 -4.47 13.53
C LYS A 9 7.42 -5.71 12.71
N GLN A 10 6.80 -6.70 13.34
CA GLN A 10 6.22 -7.84 12.65
C GLN A 10 5.32 -7.29 11.54
N ARG A 11 5.67 -7.62 10.29
CA ARG A 11 4.89 -7.21 9.12
C ARG A 11 3.58 -7.99 9.15
N THR A 12 2.60 -7.50 9.90
CA THR A 12 1.27 -8.09 9.92
C THR A 12 0.70 -7.97 8.51
N TYR A 13 0.31 -9.10 7.94
CA TYR A 13 -0.31 -9.15 6.63
C TYR A 13 -1.67 -8.46 6.71
N LYS A 14 -1.72 -7.20 6.29
CA LYS A 14 -2.94 -6.39 6.33
C LYS A 14 -3.68 -6.53 4.99
N HIS A 15 -4.91 -7.02 5.05
CA HIS A 15 -5.81 -7.04 3.90
C HIS A 15 -6.06 -5.63 3.37
N TRP A 16 -6.25 -5.52 2.07
CA TRP A 16 -6.66 -4.27 1.43
C TRP A 16 -8.17 -4.15 1.51
N THR A 17 -8.64 -3.02 2.05
CA THR A 17 -10.07 -2.71 2.07
C THR A 17 -10.49 -2.02 0.79
N THR A 18 -11.77 -2.13 0.43
CA THR A 18 -12.36 -1.41 -0.71
C THR A 18 -12.20 0.11 -0.59
N LEU A 19 -12.19 0.64 0.63
CA LEU A 19 -11.92 2.06 0.89
C LEU A 19 -10.46 2.44 0.61
N GLU A 20 -9.50 1.62 1.05
CA GLU A 20 -8.07 1.81 0.73
C GLU A 20 -7.83 1.74 -0.79
N ASP A 21 -8.52 0.85 -1.51
CA ASP A 21 -8.41 0.72 -2.97
C ASP A 21 -8.94 1.96 -3.69
N LYS A 22 -10.14 2.43 -3.32
CA LYS A 22 -10.70 3.68 -3.86
C LYS A 22 -9.76 4.85 -3.61
N ARG A 23 -9.18 4.92 -2.40
CA ARG A 23 -8.24 5.97 -2.04
C ARG A 23 -6.93 5.88 -2.82
N LEU A 24 -6.43 4.67 -3.04
CA LEU A 24 -5.26 4.41 -3.86
C LEU A 24 -5.46 4.88 -5.31
N ILE A 25 -6.59 4.53 -5.93
CA ILE A 25 -6.93 4.95 -7.29
C ILE A 25 -6.97 6.48 -7.38
N GLN A 26 -7.74 7.13 -6.50
CA GLN A 26 -7.87 8.60 -6.48
C GLN A 26 -6.52 9.31 -6.32
N LEU A 27 -5.67 8.84 -5.40
CA LEU A 27 -4.35 9.44 -5.20
C LEU A 27 -3.44 9.22 -6.40
N ARG A 28 -3.57 8.10 -7.10
CA ARG A 28 -2.77 7.83 -8.29
C ARG A 28 -3.23 8.67 -9.48
N GLU A 29 -4.53 8.83 -9.67
CA GLU A 29 -5.13 9.71 -10.68
C GLU A 29 -4.78 11.18 -10.44
N SER A 30 -4.61 11.61 -9.19
CA SER A 30 -4.12 12.95 -8.85
C SER A 30 -2.61 13.16 -9.14
N GLY A 31 -1.93 12.21 -9.81
CA GLY A 31 -0.52 12.29 -10.18
C GLY A 31 0.47 11.93 -9.06
N MET A 32 0.00 11.48 -7.89
CA MET A 32 0.87 11.18 -6.76
C MET A 32 1.75 9.94 -7.03
N ARG A 33 3.00 9.97 -6.55
CA ARG A 33 3.93 8.84 -6.67
C ARG A 33 3.63 7.78 -5.61
N TYR A 34 3.87 6.51 -5.92
CA TYR A 34 3.60 5.38 -5.00
C TYR A 34 4.24 5.54 -3.61
N ARG A 35 5.41 6.18 -3.51
CA ARG A 35 6.06 6.47 -2.23
C ARG A 35 5.23 7.38 -1.32
N GLN A 36 4.69 8.46 -1.88
CA GLN A 36 3.83 9.40 -1.14
C GLN A 36 2.48 8.77 -0.77
N ILE A 37 1.94 7.94 -1.66
CA ILE A 37 0.70 7.19 -1.40
C ILE A 37 0.92 6.19 -0.26
N ALA A 38 2.06 5.50 -0.25
CA ALA A 38 2.42 4.55 0.79
C ALA A 38 2.51 5.19 2.17
N GLU A 39 3.08 6.39 2.26
CA GLU A 39 3.09 7.19 3.51
C GLU A 39 1.66 7.51 3.98
N LYS A 40 0.78 7.95 3.07
CA LYS A 40 -0.63 8.26 3.41
C LYS A 40 -1.43 7.03 3.83
N LEU A 41 -1.20 5.88 3.20
CA LEU A 41 -1.92 4.63 3.48
C LEU A 41 -1.24 3.80 4.59
N LYS A 42 -0.11 4.25 5.12
CA LYS A 42 0.74 3.50 6.08
C LYS A 42 1.07 2.10 5.55
N ARG A 43 1.41 2.00 4.27
CA ARG A 43 1.82 0.76 3.57
C ARG A 43 3.24 0.92 3.03
N THR A 44 3.78 -0.13 2.40
CA THR A 44 5.04 -0.04 1.65
C THR A 44 4.77 0.36 0.19
N PRO A 45 5.66 1.12 -0.47
CA PRO A 45 5.49 1.53 -1.87
C PRO A 45 5.27 0.34 -2.82
N LEU A 46 5.99 -0.76 -2.58
CA LEU A 46 5.83 -1.99 -3.36
C LEU A 46 4.44 -2.62 -3.20
N SER A 47 3.89 -2.64 -1.98
CA SER A 47 2.54 -3.16 -1.73
C SER A 47 1.48 -2.32 -2.43
N VAL A 48 1.65 -0.99 -2.40
CA VAL A 48 0.79 -0.02 -3.08
C VAL A 48 0.81 -0.22 -4.60
N GLU A 49 1.99 -0.34 -5.19
CA GLU A 49 2.14 -0.55 -6.64
C GLU A 49 1.52 -1.88 -7.09
N LYS A 50 1.84 -2.98 -6.41
CA LYS A 50 1.26 -4.30 -6.70
C LYS A 50 -0.26 -4.26 -6.61
N ARG A 51 -0.80 -3.61 -5.58
CA ARG A 51 -2.25 -3.48 -5.41
C ARG A 51 -2.87 -2.66 -6.53
N TYR A 52 -2.29 -1.51 -6.87
CA TYR A 52 -2.79 -0.65 -7.94
C TYR A 52 -2.88 -1.41 -9.26
N ARG A 53 -1.79 -2.10 -9.66
CA ARG A 53 -1.76 -2.95 -10.86
C ARG A 53 -2.84 -4.02 -10.85
N LYS A 54 -3.10 -4.66 -9.70
CA LYS A 54 -4.14 -5.69 -9.56
C LYS A 54 -5.55 -5.11 -9.71
N ILE A 55 -5.80 -3.88 -9.23
CA ILE A 55 -7.11 -3.24 -9.33
C ILE A 55 -7.36 -2.71 -10.75
N THR A 56 -6.35 -2.13 -11.39
CA THR A 56 -6.51 -1.48 -12.70
C THR A 56 -6.39 -2.44 -13.88
N ASN A 57 -5.84 -3.64 -13.68
CA ASN A 57 -5.79 -4.65 -14.72
C ASN A 57 -6.96 -5.63 -14.57
N PRO A 58 -7.98 -5.59 -15.45
CA PRO A 58 -9.11 -6.50 -15.38
C PRO A 58 -8.73 -7.98 -15.58
N ASN A 59 -7.56 -8.27 -16.16
CA ASN A 59 -7.09 -9.65 -16.40
C ASN A 59 -6.41 -10.32 -15.19
N TYR A 60 -6.28 -9.65 -14.04
CA TYR A 60 -5.54 -10.18 -12.87
C TYR A 60 -6.39 -11.06 -11.91
N MET A 61 -7.52 -11.58 -12.38
CA MET A 61 -8.51 -12.37 -11.63
C MET A 61 -8.49 -13.88 -11.97
N MET A 62 -7.53 -14.36 -12.76
CA MET A 62 -7.41 -15.77 -13.15
C MET A 62 -6.12 -16.38 -12.57
N ASP A 63 -6.09 -16.63 -11.26
CA ASP A 63 -5.14 -17.52 -10.57
C ASP A 63 -5.78 -18.00 -9.26
#